data_AF-A0A6A8LMP9-F1
#
_entry.id   AF-A0A6A8LMP9-F1
#
_cell.length_a   1.000
_cell.length_b   1.000
_cell.length_c   1.000
_cell.angle_alpha   90.00
_cell.angle_beta   90.00
_cell.angle_gamma   90.00
#
_symmetry.space_group_name_H-M   'P 1'
#
loop_
_entity.id
_entity.type
_entity.pdbx_description
1 polymer ?
#
loop_
_entity_poly.entity_id
_entity_poly.type
_entity_poly.pdbx_seq_one_letter_code
_entity_poly.pdbx_strand_id
1 'polypeptide(L)'
;MKNKNVVEVNYHQTGKSTNTNELGMREMQSRVYQHRKSKYILVKAPPASGKSRALMFVVLDKLVNQGIKKVIVAVPERSIGRSFKNTDLVKFGFYKDWRVDLQYDLTLNGGQEKKVKKVLDFLEDTNSDILICTHSTLRFAYQK
;
A
#
# COMPACT_ATOMS: atom_id res chain seq x y z
N MET A 1 -16.00 38.66 5.61
CA MET A 1 -16.71 37.36 5.62
C MET A 1 -15.80 36.34 6.29
N LYS A 2 -16.20 35.79 7.45
CA LYS A 2 -15.40 34.81 8.21
C LYS A 2 -15.58 33.42 7.60
N ASN A 3 -14.48 32.79 7.19
CA ASN A 3 -14.44 31.38 6.80
C ASN A 3 -14.90 30.50 7.97
N LYS A 4 -16.08 29.88 7.83
CA LYS A 4 -16.51 28.78 8.70
C LYS A 4 -15.75 27.52 8.26
N ASN A 5 -14.92 26.96 9.14
CA ASN A 5 -14.47 25.56 8.98
C ASN A 5 -15.71 24.66 9.10
N VAL A 6 -16.10 24.01 8.00
CA VAL A 6 -17.34 23.22 7.90
C VAL A 6 -17.19 21.78 8.43
N VAL A 7 -15.97 21.34 8.78
CA VAL A 7 -15.76 20.02 9.38
C VAL A 7 -14.64 20.10 10.42
N GLU A 8 -15.01 20.06 11.70
CA GLU A 8 -14.07 19.93 12.82
C GLU A 8 -14.11 18.47 13.29
N VAL A 9 -13.06 17.71 12.95
CA VAL A 9 -12.92 16.32 13.41
C VAL A 9 -11.98 16.31 14.61
N ASN A 10 -12.56 16.32 15.81
CA ASN A 10 -11.80 16.20 17.06
C ASN A 10 -11.36 14.75 17.26
N TYR A 11 -10.11 14.45 16.88
CA TYR A 11 -9.49 13.18 17.24
C TYR A 11 -9.05 13.21 18.71
N HIS A 12 -9.45 12.21 19.50
CA HIS A 12 -8.98 12.06 20.89
C HIS A 12 -7.45 11.92 20.92
N GLN A 13 -6.75 12.95 21.38
CA GLN A 13 -5.29 12.99 21.52
C GLN A 13 -4.87 12.28 22.82
N THR A 14 -4.90 10.95 22.84
CA THR A 14 -4.49 10.15 24.01
C THR A 14 -3.06 9.62 23.93
N GLY A 15 -2.30 9.95 22.87
CA GLY A 15 -0.95 9.42 22.63
C GLY A 15 -0.90 7.91 22.28
N LYS A 16 -1.95 7.15 22.56
CA LYS A 16 -2.04 5.71 22.22
C LYS A 16 -1.95 5.43 20.71
N SER A 17 -2.26 6.41 19.87
CA SER A 17 -2.24 6.27 18.40
C SER A 17 -0.83 6.18 17.80
N THR A 18 0.21 6.54 18.54
CA THR A 18 1.62 6.40 18.11
C THR A 18 2.28 5.12 18.61
N ASN A 19 1.75 4.51 19.68
CA ASN A 19 2.25 3.23 20.20
C ASN A 19 1.98 2.09 19.20
N THR A 20 3.00 1.25 19.02
CA THR A 20 2.93 0.06 18.17
C THR A 20 2.64 -1.18 19.00
N ASN A 21 1.83 -2.10 18.46
CA ASN A 21 1.66 -3.43 19.06
C ASN A 21 2.91 -4.32 18.83
N GLU A 22 2.84 -5.57 19.28
CA GLU A 22 3.90 -6.59 19.13
C GLU A 22 4.31 -6.86 17.68
N LEU A 23 3.43 -6.56 16.71
CA LEU A 23 3.70 -6.67 15.28
C LEU A 23 4.15 -5.34 14.65
N GLY A 24 4.44 -4.33 15.47
CA GLY A 24 4.93 -3.04 15.00
C GLY A 24 3.85 -2.15 14.41
N MET A 25 2.57 -2.46 14.61
CA MET A 25 1.44 -1.74 14.01
C MET A 25 0.90 -0.66 14.96
N ARG A 26 0.71 0.56 14.45
CA ARG A 26 -0.10 1.56 15.15
C ARG A 26 -1.56 1.11 15.21
N GLU A 27 -2.34 1.69 16.13
CA GLU A 27 -3.75 1.30 16.35
C GLU A 27 -4.57 1.20 15.05
N MET A 28 -4.52 2.21 14.17
CA MET A 28 -5.23 2.19 12.88
C MET A 28 -4.77 1.05 11.97
N GLN A 29 -3.45 0.79 11.91
CA GLN A 29 -2.87 -0.29 11.11
C GLN A 29 -3.33 -1.66 11.63
N SER A 30 -3.36 -1.84 12.95
CA SER A 30 -3.87 -3.05 13.61
C SER A 30 -5.35 -3.30 13.28
N ARG A 31 -6.19 -2.26 13.36
CA ARG A 31 -7.61 -2.35 12.98
C ARG A 31 -7.80 -2.77 11.52
N VAL A 32 -7.01 -2.22 10.60
CA VAL A 32 -7.05 -2.65 9.18
C VAL A 32 -6.61 -4.11 9.03
N TYR A 33 -5.56 -4.53 9.74
CA TYR A 33 -5.03 -5.89 9.68
C TYR A 33 -5.99 -6.94 10.28
N GLN A 34 -6.81 -6.58 11.27
CA GLN A 34 -7.87 -7.47 11.78
C GLN A 34 -8.84 -7.90 10.67
N HIS A 35 -9.06 -7.05 9.67
CA HIS A 35 -9.91 -7.33 8.51
C HIS A 35 -9.16 -7.92 7.29
N ARG A 36 -7.91 -8.36 7.44
CA ARG A 36 -7.06 -8.87 6.31
C ARG A 36 -7.66 -10.01 5.49
N LYS A 37 -8.59 -10.78 6.04
CA LYS A 37 -9.31 -11.86 5.36
C LYS A 37 -10.51 -11.38 4.52
N SER A 38 -10.90 -10.11 4.64
CA SER A 38 -12.00 -9.54 3.87
C SER A 38 -11.68 -9.49 2.37
N LYS A 39 -12.73 -9.67 1.55
CA LYS A 39 -12.68 -9.49 0.10
C LYS A 39 -12.46 -8.02 -0.28
N TYR A 40 -13.15 -7.12 0.42
CA TYR A 40 -13.07 -5.67 0.21
C TYR A 40 -12.85 -4.98 1.55
N ILE A 41 -11.97 -3.97 1.57
CA ILE A 41 -11.68 -3.15 2.75
C ILE A 41 -11.66 -1.70 2.29
N LEU A 42 -12.49 -0.85 2.90
CA LEU A 42 -12.45 0.60 2.71
C LEU A 42 -11.80 1.24 3.93
N VAL A 43 -10.60 1.80 3.76
CA VAL A 43 -9.86 2.44 4.86
C VAL A 43 -10.10 3.95 4.86
N LYS A 44 -10.99 4.41 5.74
CA LYS A 44 -11.17 5.84 6.03
C LYS A 44 -10.30 6.22 7.23
N ALA A 45 -9.20 6.93 6.98
CA ALA A 45 -8.28 7.34 8.03
C ALA A 45 -7.67 8.73 7.76
N PRO A 46 -7.35 9.51 8.81
CA PRO A 46 -6.75 10.84 8.67
C PRO A 46 -5.47 10.83 7.82
N PRO A 47 -5.05 12.00 7.31
CA PRO A 47 -3.72 12.19 6.72
C PRO A 47 -2.62 11.65 7.66
N ALA A 48 -1.50 11.20 7.07
CA ALA A 48 -0.32 10.71 7.80
C ALA A 48 -0.54 9.54 8.80
N SER A 49 -1.71 8.89 8.82
CA SER A 49 -1.99 7.77 9.74
C SER A 49 -1.26 6.46 9.41
N GLY A 50 -0.44 6.45 8.35
CA GLY A 50 0.27 5.25 7.90
C GLY A 50 -0.61 4.26 7.14
N LYS A 51 -1.55 4.76 6.32
CA LYS A 51 -2.44 3.95 5.47
C LYS A 51 -1.67 3.01 4.53
N SER A 52 -0.61 3.50 3.89
CA SER A 52 0.23 2.66 3.01
C SER A 52 0.89 1.52 3.77
N ARG A 53 1.39 1.77 5.00
CA ARG A 53 1.94 0.71 5.86
C ARG A 53 0.87 -0.28 6.33
N ALA A 54 -0.36 0.16 6.59
CA ALA A 54 -1.49 -0.74 6.86
C ALA A 54 -1.75 -1.69 5.68
N LEU A 55 -1.72 -1.18 4.45
CA LEU A 55 -1.85 -1.97 3.23
C LEU A 55 -0.71 -2.98 3.09
N MET A 56 0.54 -2.62 3.43
CA MET A 56 1.67 -3.56 3.39
C MET A 56 1.41 -4.82 4.22
N PHE A 57 0.93 -4.66 5.46
CA PHE A 57 0.61 -5.80 6.33
C PHE A 57 -0.48 -6.70 5.74
N VAL A 58 -1.55 -6.11 5.19
CA VAL A 58 -2.63 -6.87 4.56
C VAL A 58 -2.15 -7.60 3.31
N VAL A 59 -1.36 -6.93 2.47
CA VAL A 59 -0.81 -7.50 1.23
C VAL A 59 0.11 -8.67 1.54
N LEU A 60 1.04 -8.51 2.49
CA LEU A 60 1.95 -9.58 2.87
C LEU A 60 1.21 -10.79 3.46
N ASP A 61 0.14 -10.57 4.24
CA ASP A 61 -0.71 -11.68 4.71
C ASP A 61 -1.45 -12.37 3.58
N LYS A 62 -1.96 -11.61 2.60
CA LYS A 62 -2.59 -12.21 1.42
C LYS A 62 -1.62 -13.06 0.61
N LEU A 63 -0.40 -12.56 0.40
CA LEU A 63 0.64 -13.25 -0.35
C LEU A 63 1.15 -14.51 0.35
N VAL A 64 1.40 -14.43 1.67
CA VAL A 64 2.03 -15.53 2.42
C VAL A 64 1.01 -16.53 2.94
N ASN A 65 -0.16 -16.08 3.40
CA ASN A 65 -1.08 -16.90 4.19
C ASN A 65 -2.42 -17.19 3.48
N GLN A 66 -2.74 -16.54 2.36
CA GLN A 66 -4.05 -16.67 1.71
C GLN A 66 -3.98 -17.17 0.25
N GLY A 67 -2.80 -17.59 -0.22
CA GLY A 67 -2.61 -18.15 -1.56
C GLY A 67 -2.72 -17.13 -2.70
N ILE A 68 -2.71 -15.83 -2.40
CA ILE A 68 -2.63 -14.79 -3.44
C ILE A 68 -1.21 -14.76 -4.00
N LYS A 69 -1.07 -14.79 -5.32
CA LYS A 69 0.25 -14.85 -5.97
C LYS A 69 0.80 -13.49 -6.39
N LYS A 70 -0.10 -12.53 -6.67
CA LYS A 70 0.25 -11.23 -7.24
C LYS A 70 -0.62 -10.13 -6.65
N VAL A 71 -0.01 -8.98 -6.40
CA VAL A 71 -0.67 -7.76 -5.94
C VAL A 71 -0.23 -6.58 -6.80
N ILE A 72 -1.20 -5.77 -7.20
CA ILE A 72 -0.99 -4.51 -7.91
C ILE A 72 -1.42 -3.37 -7.00
N VAL A 73 -0.50 -2.48 -6.68
CA VAL A 73 -0.75 -1.22 -5.97
C VAL A 73 -0.87 -0.10 -7.00
N ALA A 74 -2.09 0.36 -7.22
CA ALA A 74 -2.35 1.49 -8.13
C ALA A 74 -2.49 2.80 -7.33
N VAL A 75 -1.63 3.78 -7.63
CA VAL A 75 -1.63 5.10 -6.99
C VAL A 75 -2.11 6.19 -7.97
N PRO A 76 -2.66 7.31 -7.50
CA PRO A 76 -3.08 8.37 -8.43
C PRO A 76 -1.89 9.09 -9.05
N GLU A 77 -0.77 9.20 -8.34
CA GLU A 77 0.42 9.91 -8.80
C GLU A 77 1.72 9.21 -8.37
N ARG A 78 2.79 9.45 -9.13
CA ARG A 78 4.11 8.84 -8.89
C ARG A 78 4.69 9.22 -7.53
N SER A 79 4.47 10.45 -7.10
CA SER A 79 4.91 10.98 -5.81
C SER A 79 4.39 10.16 -4.63
N ILE A 80 3.25 9.48 -4.78
CA ILE A 80 2.64 8.63 -3.74
C ILE A 80 3.28 7.24 -3.72
N GLY A 81 3.84 6.77 -4.84
CA GLY A 81 4.56 5.49 -4.95
C GLY A 81 5.69 5.36 -3.93
N ARG A 82 6.35 6.47 -3.57
CA ARG A 82 7.38 6.53 -2.50
C ARG A 82 6.91 5.99 -1.14
N SER A 83 5.60 5.98 -0.89
CA SER A 83 5.01 5.45 0.34
C SER A 83 5.10 3.92 0.44
N PHE A 84 5.46 3.26 -0.67
CA PHE A 84 5.60 1.82 -0.83
C PHE A 84 7.06 1.40 -1.08
N LYS A 85 8.04 2.24 -0.72
CA LYS A 85 9.44 1.85 -0.71
C LYS A 85 9.69 0.66 0.22
N ASN A 86 10.79 -0.06 -0.02
CA ASN A 86 11.24 -1.15 0.85
C ASN A 86 11.22 -0.72 2.32
N THR A 87 10.59 -1.55 3.16
CA THR A 87 10.33 -1.23 4.57
C THR A 87 10.59 -2.46 5.42
N ASP A 88 11.43 -2.30 6.44
CA ASP A 88 11.74 -3.35 7.41
C ASP A 88 10.58 -3.45 8.40
N LEU A 89 9.83 -4.55 8.32
CA LEU A 89 8.70 -4.83 9.20
C LEU A 89 9.08 -5.92 10.22
N VAL A 90 10.00 -6.81 9.85
CA VAL A 90 10.52 -7.88 10.72
C VAL A 90 11.19 -7.32 11.96
N LYS A 91 11.96 -6.24 11.80
CA LYS A 91 12.58 -5.52 12.92
C LYS A 91 11.58 -5.06 13.98
N PHE A 92 10.31 -4.90 13.61
CA PHE A 92 9.24 -4.48 14.52
C PHE A 92 8.27 -5.61 14.87
N GLY A 93 8.65 -6.88 14.66
CA GLY A 93 7.89 -8.06 15.09
C GLY A 93 6.92 -8.64 14.07
N PHE A 94 6.85 -8.11 12.85
CA PHE A 94 6.10 -8.77 11.76
C PHE A 94 6.89 -9.93 11.15
N TYR A 95 6.26 -10.84 10.39
CA TYR A 95 6.93 -12.05 9.92
C TYR A 95 7.58 -11.94 8.52
N LYS A 96 7.34 -10.84 7.78
CA LYS A 96 7.93 -10.62 6.44
C LYS A 96 8.16 -9.14 6.19
N ASP A 97 9.30 -8.79 5.58
CA ASP A 97 9.57 -7.42 5.17
C ASP A 97 8.77 -7.04 3.91
N TRP A 98 8.49 -5.75 3.77
CA TRP A 98 8.00 -5.23 2.50
C TRP A 98 9.18 -5.00 1.56
N ARG A 99 9.23 -5.78 0.48
CA ARG A 99 10.23 -5.71 -0.57
C ARG A 99 9.53 -5.66 -1.92
N VAL A 100 9.97 -4.73 -2.77
CA VAL A 100 9.48 -4.59 -4.14
C VAL A 100 10.69 -4.65 -5.05
N ASP A 101 10.63 -5.49 -6.07
CA ASP A 101 11.64 -5.47 -7.13
C ASP A 101 11.53 -4.12 -7.86
N LEU A 102 12.65 -3.40 -7.94
CA LEU A 102 12.72 -2.07 -8.52
C LEU A 102 12.23 -2.05 -9.97
N GLN A 103 12.32 -3.16 -10.72
CA GLN A 103 11.79 -3.22 -12.08
C GLN A 103 10.26 -3.15 -12.15
N TYR A 104 9.57 -3.44 -11.04
CA TYR A 104 8.11 -3.42 -10.89
C TYR A 104 7.62 -2.28 -9.98
N ASP A 105 8.50 -1.36 -9.59
CA ASP A 105 8.07 -0.03 -9.16
C ASP A 105 8.03 0.92 -10.37
N LEU A 106 6.88 0.92 -11.06
CA LEU A 106 6.65 1.76 -12.24
C LEU A 106 6.35 3.21 -11.88
N THR A 107 6.44 3.59 -10.61
CA THR A 107 6.38 5.00 -10.20
C THR A 107 7.74 5.69 -10.32
N LEU A 108 8.83 4.91 -10.31
CA LEU A 108 10.20 5.36 -10.60
C LEU A 108 10.34 5.88 -12.04
N ASN A 109 11.43 6.62 -12.31
CA ASN A 109 11.72 7.32 -13.57
C ASN A 109 11.58 6.39 -14.81
N GLY A 110 10.96 6.89 -15.88
CA GLY A 110 10.64 6.09 -17.09
C GLY A 110 9.40 6.58 -17.86
N GLY A 111 9.34 6.28 -19.17
CA GLY A 111 8.23 6.63 -20.07
C GLY A 111 7.07 5.62 -20.04
N GLN A 112 5.87 6.04 -20.45
CA GLN A 112 4.63 5.27 -20.23
C GLN A 112 4.53 3.97 -21.06
N GLU A 113 4.96 3.98 -22.32
CA GLU A 113 4.88 2.77 -23.18
C GLU A 113 5.68 1.60 -22.59
N LYS A 114 6.88 1.89 -22.07
CA LYS A 114 7.72 0.90 -21.37
C LYS A 114 7.04 0.37 -20.11
N LYS A 115 6.27 1.22 -19.42
CA LYS A 115 5.54 0.83 -18.21
C LYS A 115 4.36 -0.09 -18.52
N VAL A 116 3.60 0.16 -19.59
CA VAL A 116 2.51 -0.73 -20.02
C VAL A 116 3.05 -2.14 -20.29
N LYS A 117 4.14 -2.26 -21.04
CA LYS A 117 4.79 -3.56 -21.26
C LYS A 117 5.19 -4.23 -19.94
N LYS A 118 5.78 -3.47 -19.00
CA LYS A 118 6.16 -4.01 -17.68
C LYS A 118 4.99 -4.51 -16.83
N VAL A 119 3.77 -3.96 -17.01
CA VAL A 119 2.58 -4.54 -16.36
C VAL A 119 2.28 -5.93 -16.91
N LEU A 120 2.37 -6.13 -18.23
CA LEU A 120 2.16 -7.43 -18.86
C LEU A 120 3.27 -8.42 -18.45
N ASP A 121 4.54 -7.99 -18.52
CA ASP A 121 5.69 -8.78 -18.06
C ASP A 121 5.51 -9.20 -16.59
N PHE A 122 4.95 -8.33 -15.73
CA PHE A 122 4.67 -8.66 -14.33
C PHE A 122 3.62 -9.76 -14.18
N LEU A 123 2.60 -9.81 -15.05
CA LEU A 123 1.57 -10.84 -14.97
C LEU A 123 2.12 -12.23 -15.32
N GLU A 124 3.13 -12.29 -16.19
CA GLU A 124 3.80 -13.53 -16.61
C GLU A 124 4.95 -13.95 -15.67
N ASP A 125 5.63 -13.01 -15.00
CA ASP A 125 6.78 -13.29 -14.15
C ASP A 125 6.40 -14.05 -12.87
N THR A 126 6.74 -15.33 -12.76
CA THR A 126 6.45 -16.14 -11.57
C THR A 126 7.30 -15.78 -10.34
N ASN A 127 8.36 -15.00 -10.49
CA ASN A 127 9.30 -14.65 -9.42
C ASN A 127 8.93 -13.34 -8.69
N SER A 128 8.00 -12.57 -9.23
CA SER A 128 7.57 -11.29 -8.66
C SER A 128 6.12 -11.29 -8.21
N ASP A 129 5.86 -10.77 -7.02
CA ASP A 129 4.57 -10.81 -6.35
C ASP A 129 3.92 -9.43 -6.15
N ILE A 130 4.68 -8.33 -6.28
CA ILE A 130 4.20 -6.95 -6.06
C ILE A 130 4.59 -6.04 -7.23
N LEU A 131 3.60 -5.31 -7.75
CA LEU A 131 3.74 -4.24 -8.75
C LEU A 131 3.18 -2.93 -8.19
N ILE A 132 3.90 -1.82 -8.38
CA ILE A 132 3.40 -0.47 -8.07
C ILE A 132 3.31 0.34 -9.35
N CYS A 133 2.15 0.95 -9.63
CA CYS A 133 1.95 1.74 -10.83
C CYS A 133 0.96 2.90 -10.60
N THR A 134 0.87 3.83 -11.55
CA THR A 134 -0.20 4.84 -11.51
C THR A 134 -1.51 4.26 -12.05
N HIS A 135 -2.65 4.84 -11.66
CA HIS A 135 -3.95 4.50 -12.24
C HIS A 135 -3.94 4.58 -13.78
N SER A 136 -3.25 5.58 -14.34
CA SER A 136 -3.11 5.74 -15.79
C SER A 136 -2.35 4.58 -16.44
N THR A 137 -1.22 4.15 -15.88
CA THR A 137 -0.46 3.01 -16.40
C THR A 137 -1.30 1.74 -16.39
N LEU A 138 -2.00 1.45 -15.28
CA LEU A 138 -2.87 0.27 -15.19
C LEU A 138 -4.02 0.33 -16.21
N ARG A 139 -4.65 1.50 -16.36
CA ARG A 139 -5.71 1.72 -17.36
C ARG A 139 -5.20 1.47 -18.78
N PHE A 140 -4.03 2.01 -19.14
CA PHE A 140 -3.47 1.81 -20.48
C PHE A 140 -3.04 0.36 -20.71
N ALA A 141 -2.59 -0.36 -19.69
CA ALA A 141 -2.31 -1.79 -19.79
C ALA A 141 -3.56 -2.62 -20.03
N TYR A 142 -4.69 -2.27 -19.41
CA TYR A 142 -5.97 -2.95 -19.65
C TYR A 142 -6.55 -2.70 -21.06
N GLN A 143 -6.17 -1.60 -21.72
CA GLN A 143 -6.64 -1.27 -23.06
C GLN A 143 -5.86 -1.96 -24.18
N LYS A 144 -4.80 -2.70 -23.85
CA LYS A 144 -4.06 -3.55 -24.78
C LYS A 144 -4.51 -4.99 -24.67
#